data_AF-A0A077B7N3-F1
#
_entry.id   AF-A0A077B7N3-F1
#
_cell.length_a   1.000
_cell.length_b   1.000
_cell.length_c   1.000
_cell.angle_alpha   90.00
_cell.angle_beta   90.00
_cell.angle_gamma   90.00
#
_symmetry.space_group_name_H-M   'P 1'
#
loop_
_entity.id
_entity.type
_entity.pdbx_description
1 polymer ?
#
loop_
_entity_poly.entity_id
_entity_poly.type
_entity_poly.pdbx_seq_one_letter_code
_entity_poly.pdbx_strand_id
1 'polypeptide(L)'
;YALFDKYFKNPGCDSPSCTPGSGKSSSNYLLNWYFSWGGDLDNQWSWRIGSSHNHGGYQNPMAAWAMSPEGPAQLRPLSPTASSDWEKSLKRQIQFYKWLQSDEGAIAGGATNSWKGRYDTRPAGVPTFFGLVYDEAPVYPDP
;
A
#
# COMPACT_ATOMS: atom_id res chain seq x y z
N TYR A 1 -5.42 3.13 7.25
CA TYR A 1 -5.05 4.15 6.24
C TYR A 1 -3.80 3.76 5.45
N ALA A 2 -2.76 3.22 6.08
CA ALA A 2 -1.54 2.76 5.39
C ALA A 2 -1.76 1.70 4.29
N LEU A 3 -2.95 1.09 4.20
CA LEU A 3 -3.26 0.07 3.19
C LEU A 3 -3.75 0.66 1.86
N PHE A 4 -3.99 1.97 1.79
CA PHE A 4 -4.65 2.63 0.66
C PHE A 4 -3.68 3.47 -0.17
N ASP A 5 -3.97 3.58 -1.46
CA ASP A 5 -3.39 4.57 -2.37
C ASP A 5 -3.47 6.00 -1.81
N LYS A 6 -2.51 6.87 -2.17
CA LYS A 6 -2.41 8.25 -1.68
C LYS A 6 -3.72 9.02 -1.79
N TYR A 7 -4.35 8.95 -2.95
CA TYR A 7 -5.62 9.65 -3.24
C TYR A 7 -6.73 8.67 -3.57
N PHE A 8 -6.69 7.48 -2.95
CA PHE A 8 -7.71 6.44 -3.07
C PHE A 8 -8.00 6.06 -4.54
N LYS A 9 -6.99 6.10 -5.41
CA LYS A 9 -7.09 5.61 -6.79
C LYS A 9 -6.94 4.09 -6.82
N ASN A 10 -7.59 3.46 -7.80
CA ASN A 10 -7.49 2.02 -8.00
C ASN A 10 -6.06 1.62 -8.38
N PRO A 11 -5.62 0.40 -8.01
CA PRO A 11 -4.42 -0.21 -8.59
C PRO A 11 -4.50 -0.20 -10.11
N GLY A 12 -3.41 0.13 -10.78
CA GLY A 12 -3.38 0.21 -12.25
C GLY A 12 -3.62 1.60 -12.83
N CYS A 13 -3.95 2.59 -11.99
CA CYS A 13 -4.13 3.97 -12.44
C CYS A 13 -2.87 4.52 -13.13
N ASP A 14 -3.07 5.17 -14.27
CA ASP A 14 -2.06 5.72 -15.18
C ASP A 14 -2.41 7.13 -15.68
N SER A 15 -3.38 7.78 -15.02
CA SER A 15 -3.72 9.19 -15.20
C SER A 15 -4.33 9.77 -13.92
N PRO A 16 -4.08 11.05 -13.57
CA PRO A 16 -4.79 11.74 -12.48
C PRO A 16 -6.33 11.68 -12.59
N SER A 17 -6.84 11.57 -13.82
CA SER A 17 -8.28 11.50 -14.12
C SER A 17 -8.85 10.08 -14.10
N CYS A 18 -8.06 9.05 -13.75
CA CYS A 18 -8.56 7.68 -13.65
C CYS A 18 -9.73 7.58 -12.66
N THR A 19 -10.64 6.64 -12.92
CA THR A 19 -11.81 6.39 -12.07
C THR A 19 -11.37 6.22 -10.61
N PRO A 20 -11.93 7.01 -9.67
CA PRO A 20 -11.58 6.88 -8.27
C PRO A 20 -11.97 5.51 -7.72
N GLY A 21 -11.29 5.07 -6.66
CA GLY A 21 -11.68 3.87 -5.94
C GLY A 21 -13.02 4.04 -5.23
N SER A 22 -13.76 2.94 -5.14
CA SER A 22 -14.95 2.79 -4.32
C SER A 22 -14.76 1.72 -3.25
N GLY A 23 -15.22 1.97 -2.02
CA GLY A 23 -15.03 1.06 -0.89
C GLY A 23 -13.55 0.75 -0.64
N LYS A 24 -13.16 -0.53 -0.77
CA LYS A 24 -11.78 -1.02 -0.55
C LYS A 24 -10.99 -1.25 -1.83
N SER A 25 -11.50 -0.86 -3.00
CA SER A 25 -10.84 -1.11 -4.29
C SER A 25 -9.49 -0.41 -4.44
N SER A 26 -9.26 0.70 -3.74
CA SER A 26 -7.96 1.39 -3.66
C SER A 26 -7.04 0.90 -2.54
N SER A 27 -7.40 -0.19 -1.86
CA SER A 27 -6.54 -0.84 -0.87
C SER A 27 -5.54 -1.75 -1.58
N ASN A 28 -4.27 -1.39 -1.50
CA ASN A 28 -3.16 -2.23 -1.94
C ASN A 28 -2.85 -3.34 -0.93
N TYR A 29 -3.42 -3.28 0.28
CA TYR A 29 -3.21 -4.24 1.38
C TYR A 29 -1.74 -4.41 1.78
N LEU A 30 -0.88 -3.44 1.46
CA LEU A 30 0.50 -3.34 1.90
C LEU A 30 0.64 -2.20 2.89
N LEU A 31 1.66 -2.24 3.74
CA LEU A 31 2.06 -1.08 4.53
C LEU A 31 2.81 -0.11 3.61
N ASN A 32 2.14 0.98 3.24
CA ASN A 32 2.73 2.04 2.42
C ASN A 32 3.70 2.93 3.23
N TRP A 33 4.37 3.86 2.55
CA TRP A 33 5.38 4.74 3.17
C TRP A 33 4.81 5.60 4.31
N TYR A 34 3.57 6.07 4.15
CA TYR A 34 2.88 6.86 5.16
C TYR A 34 1.37 6.93 4.90
N PHE A 35 0.64 7.28 5.94
CA PHE A 35 -0.63 7.97 5.80
C PHE A 35 -0.53 9.32 6.53
N SER A 36 -1.32 10.29 6.11
CA SER A 36 -1.34 11.61 6.72
C SER A 36 -2.77 12.14 6.80
N TRP A 37 -2.99 13.11 7.68
CA TRP A 37 -4.27 13.76 7.90
C TRP A 37 -4.04 15.20 8.34
N GLY A 38 -5.04 16.05 8.11
CA GLY A 38 -5.00 17.45 8.51
C GLY A 38 -6.37 18.09 8.44
N GLY A 39 -6.43 19.36 8.84
CA GLY A 39 -7.63 20.19 8.83
C GLY A 39 -7.30 21.64 9.12
N ASP A 40 -8.25 22.53 8.93
CA ASP A 40 -8.11 23.93 9.34
C ASP A 40 -8.31 24.10 10.85
N LEU A 41 -7.80 25.23 11.36
CA LEU A 41 -7.95 25.59 12.77
C LEU A 41 -9.38 26.01 13.13
N ASP A 42 -10.14 26.50 12.14
CA ASP A 42 -11.52 26.96 12.30
C ASP A 42 -12.56 25.85 12.04
N ASN A 43 -12.11 24.61 11.91
CA ASN A 43 -12.92 23.39 11.75
C ASN A 43 -13.88 23.37 10.54
N GLN A 44 -13.57 24.10 9.47
CA GLN A 44 -14.32 24.08 8.20
C GLN A 44 -14.02 22.86 7.34
N TRP A 45 -12.81 22.30 7.39
CA TRP A 45 -12.42 21.19 6.54
C TRP A 45 -11.36 20.29 7.16
N SER A 46 -11.35 19.03 6.72
CA SER A 46 -10.29 18.07 7.04
C SER A 46 -10.02 17.16 5.85
N TRP A 47 -8.87 16.51 5.86
CA TRP A 47 -8.44 15.60 4.80
C TRP A 47 -7.64 14.42 5.37
N ARG A 48 -7.59 13.36 4.58
CA ARG A 48 -6.77 12.17 4.83
C ARG A 48 -6.17 11.69 3.52
N ILE A 49 -4.95 11.16 3.58
CA ILE A 49 -4.28 10.49 2.47
C ILE A 49 -3.62 9.21 2.95
N GLY A 50 -3.51 8.23 2.05
CA GLY A 50 -2.55 7.14 2.18
C GLY A 50 -1.21 7.53 1.55
N SER A 51 -0.56 6.54 0.94
CA SER A 51 0.59 6.68 0.06
C SER A 51 0.49 5.62 -1.03
N SER A 52 0.89 5.98 -2.24
CA SER A 52 0.90 5.08 -3.39
C SER A 52 2.17 4.23 -3.47
N HIS A 53 3.17 4.53 -2.65
CA HIS A 53 4.49 3.89 -2.65
C HIS A 53 4.61 2.90 -1.49
N ASN A 54 5.06 1.69 -1.78
CA ASN A 54 5.16 0.59 -0.81
C ASN A 54 6.57 0.02 -0.88
N HIS A 55 7.26 -0.03 0.25
CA HIS A 55 8.62 -0.53 0.38
C HIS A 55 8.62 -1.88 1.10
N GLY A 56 9.38 -2.87 0.61
CA GLY A 56 9.46 -4.22 1.19
C GLY A 56 9.89 -4.20 2.66
N GLY A 57 10.82 -3.31 3.02
CA GLY A 57 11.27 -3.09 4.40
C GLY A 57 10.21 -2.58 5.40
N TYR A 58 9.06 -2.06 4.95
CA TYR A 58 7.99 -1.59 5.84
C TYR A 58 6.97 -2.67 6.19
N GLN A 59 6.96 -3.78 5.45
CA GLN A 59 5.99 -4.84 5.69
C GLN A 59 6.27 -5.50 7.05
N ASN A 60 5.22 -5.93 7.72
CA ASN A 60 5.31 -6.59 9.02
C ASN A 60 4.27 -7.71 9.10
N PRO A 61 4.59 -8.90 8.55
CA PRO A 61 3.69 -10.05 8.56
C PRO A 61 3.31 -10.49 9.98
N MET A 62 4.20 -10.31 10.96
CA MET A 62 3.93 -10.67 12.35
C MET A 62 2.80 -9.81 12.94
N ALA A 63 2.87 -8.49 12.74
CA ALA A 63 1.82 -7.57 13.16
C ALA A 63 0.50 -7.83 12.41
N ALA A 64 0.57 -8.10 11.10
CA ALA A 64 -0.60 -8.42 10.30
C ALA A 64 -1.31 -9.70 10.79
N TRP A 65 -0.55 -10.75 11.11
CA TRP A 65 -1.09 -11.97 11.72
C TRP A 65 -1.68 -11.70 13.11
N ALA A 66 -0.98 -10.94 13.95
CA ALA A 66 -1.46 -10.66 15.30
C ALA A 66 -2.83 -9.95 15.31
N MET A 67 -3.11 -9.12 14.30
CA MET A 67 -4.36 -8.41 14.13
C MET A 67 -5.40 -9.14 13.25
N SER A 68 -5.08 -10.32 12.69
CA SER A 68 -5.98 -11.12 11.86
C SER A 68 -6.91 -12.04 12.70
N PRO A 69 -7.89 -12.73 12.08
CA PRO A 69 -8.75 -13.68 12.77
C PRO A 69 -7.99 -14.81 13.50
N GLU A 70 -6.84 -15.22 12.94
CA GLU A 70 -5.98 -16.28 13.44
C GLU A 70 -5.03 -15.83 14.56
N GLY A 71 -4.88 -14.51 14.77
CA GLY A 71 -4.04 -13.94 15.81
C GLY A 71 -4.66 -13.99 17.22
N PRO A 72 -3.92 -13.53 18.24
CA PRO A 72 -4.41 -13.45 19.61
C PRO A 72 -5.67 -12.59 19.70
N ALA A 73 -6.71 -13.10 20.38
CA ALA A 73 -7.98 -12.39 20.53
C ALA A 73 -7.82 -11.00 21.16
N GLN A 74 -6.80 -10.81 22.02
CA GLN A 74 -6.49 -9.55 22.70
C GLN A 74 -5.93 -8.47 21.77
N LEU A 75 -5.40 -8.85 20.60
CA LEU A 75 -4.81 -7.93 19.62
C LEU A 75 -5.73 -7.71 18.40
N ARG A 76 -6.87 -8.40 18.32
CA ARG A 76 -7.83 -8.23 17.23
C ARG A 76 -8.51 -6.86 17.31
N PRO A 77 -8.51 -6.05 16.22
CA PRO A 77 -9.21 -4.78 16.22
C PRO A 77 -10.72 -4.97 16.38
N LEU A 78 -11.36 -4.06 17.12
CA LEU A 78 -12.80 -4.11 17.39
C LEU A 78 -13.68 -3.71 16.19
N SER A 79 -13.11 -3.00 15.21
CA SER A 79 -13.89 -2.55 14.06
C SER A 79 -14.34 -3.74 13.20
N PRO A 80 -15.56 -3.72 12.61
CA PRO A 80 -16.18 -4.91 12.03
C PRO A 80 -15.39 -5.62 10.92
N THR A 81 -14.51 -4.91 10.22
CA THR A 81 -13.80 -5.47 9.04
C THR A 81 -12.28 -5.41 9.12
N ALA A 82 -11.69 -4.78 10.14
CA ALA A 82 -10.23 -4.60 10.16
C ALA A 82 -9.48 -5.91 10.34
N SER A 83 -10.01 -6.85 11.13
CA SER A 83 -9.37 -8.16 11.29
C SER A 83 -9.22 -8.87 9.94
N SER A 84 -10.29 -8.91 9.13
CA SER A 84 -10.25 -9.46 7.77
C SER A 84 -9.39 -8.63 6.80
N ASP A 85 -9.23 -7.33 7.02
CA ASP A 85 -8.29 -6.52 6.22
C ASP A 85 -6.83 -6.85 6.55
N TRP A 86 -6.53 -7.13 7.82
CA TRP A 86 -5.20 -7.56 8.25
C TRP A 86 -4.87 -8.97 7.78
N GLU A 87 -5.84 -9.88 7.72
CA GLU A 87 -5.69 -11.19 7.08
C GLU A 87 -5.32 -11.06 5.59
N LYS A 88 -6.04 -10.20 4.86
CA LYS A 88 -5.72 -9.89 3.46
C LYS A 88 -4.34 -9.25 3.33
N SER A 89 -3.99 -8.36 4.26
CA SER A 89 -2.68 -7.71 4.29
C SER A 89 -1.56 -8.71 4.56
N LEU A 90 -1.71 -9.62 5.52
CA LEU A 90 -0.76 -10.69 5.77
C LEU A 90 -0.46 -11.48 4.49
N LYS A 91 -1.51 -11.96 3.81
CA LYS A 91 -1.35 -12.70 2.56
C LYS A 91 -0.63 -11.87 1.49
N ARG A 92 -1.02 -10.59 1.34
CA ARG A 92 -0.43 -9.68 0.36
C ARG A 92 1.04 -9.37 0.65
N GLN A 93 1.41 -9.17 1.91
CA GLN A 93 2.78 -8.90 2.34
C GLN A 93 3.70 -10.09 2.05
N ILE A 94 3.26 -11.32 2.33
CA ILE A 94 4.04 -12.52 1.99
C ILE A 94 4.18 -12.68 0.47
N GLN A 95 3.13 -12.41 -0.30
CA GLN A 95 3.22 -12.39 -1.77
C GLN A 95 4.21 -11.33 -2.26
N PHE A 96 4.26 -10.17 -1.61
CA PHE A 96 5.14 -9.06 -1.97
C PHE A 96 6.61 -9.41 -1.71
N TYR A 97 6.93 -10.01 -0.55
CA TYR A 97 8.28 -10.50 -0.28
C TYR A 97 8.74 -11.54 -1.30
N LYS A 98 7.88 -12.50 -1.64
CA LYS A 98 8.20 -13.53 -2.66
C LYS A 98 8.42 -12.92 -4.04
N TRP A 99 7.64 -11.91 -4.38
CA TRP A 99 7.76 -11.21 -5.68
C TRP A 99 9.02 -10.34 -5.76
N LEU A 100 9.46 -9.75 -4.64
CA LEU A 100 10.65 -8.91 -4.56
C LEU A 100 11.96 -9.69 -4.34
N GLN A 101 11.89 -11.00 -4.11
CA GLN A 101 13.09 -11.79 -3.87
C GLN A 101 13.90 -11.96 -5.16
N SER A 102 15.13 -11.46 -5.15
CA SER A 102 16.14 -11.68 -6.19
C SER A 102 16.56 -13.15 -6.27
N ASP A 103 17.22 -13.52 -7.37
CA ASP A 103 17.74 -14.87 -7.59
C ASP A 103 18.77 -15.27 -6.53
N GLU A 104 19.52 -14.31 -5.97
CA GLU A 104 20.47 -14.53 -4.88
C GLU A 104 19.81 -14.56 -3.49
N GLY A 105 18.53 -14.18 -3.39
CA GLY A 105 17.71 -14.28 -2.19
C GLY A 105 17.50 -12.98 -1.41
N ALA A 106 18.13 -11.87 -1.80
CA ALA A 106 17.88 -10.54 -1.24
C ALA A 106 16.51 -10.00 -1.67
N ILE A 107 15.89 -9.14 -0.85
CA ILE A 107 14.59 -8.53 -1.13
C ILE A 107 14.82 -7.14 -1.76
N ALA A 108 14.29 -6.93 -2.98
CA ALA A 108 14.33 -5.66 -3.69
C ALA A 108 13.42 -4.58 -3.05
N GLY A 109 13.45 -3.36 -3.61
CA GLY A 109 12.80 -2.18 -3.05
C GLY A 109 11.29 -2.32 -2.85
N GLY A 110 10.49 -2.26 -3.92
CA GLY A 110 9.05 -2.30 -3.77
C GLY A 110 8.24 -2.00 -5.03
N ALA A 111 7.12 -1.28 -4.84
CA ALA A 111 6.22 -0.93 -5.93
C ALA A 111 5.39 0.33 -5.65
N THR A 112 4.97 1.00 -6.73
CA THR A 112 4.11 2.18 -6.68
C THR A 112 2.85 2.03 -7.53
N ASN A 113 1.73 2.57 -7.04
CA ASN A 113 0.53 2.79 -7.86
C ASN A 113 0.57 4.13 -8.62
N SER A 114 1.39 5.09 -8.18
CA SER A 114 1.50 6.42 -8.75
C SER A 114 2.91 6.61 -9.32
N TRP A 115 3.07 6.27 -10.60
CA TRP A 115 4.36 6.43 -11.28
C TRP A 115 4.78 7.91 -11.23
N LYS A 116 6.04 8.15 -10.84
CA LYS A 116 6.61 9.49 -10.58
C LYS A 116 5.79 10.35 -9.61
N GLY A 117 4.95 9.73 -8.77
CA GLY A 117 4.10 10.42 -7.79
C GLY A 117 2.95 11.23 -8.40
N ARG A 118 2.62 11.02 -9.68
CA ARG A 118 1.61 11.80 -10.41
C ARG A 118 0.70 10.97 -11.32
N TYR A 119 0.64 9.66 -11.06
CA TYR A 119 -0.13 8.69 -11.86
C TYR A 119 0.19 8.80 -13.35
N ASP A 120 1.46 8.92 -13.70
CA ASP A 120 1.88 8.94 -15.11
C ASP A 120 1.65 7.59 -15.80
N THR A 121 1.64 7.63 -17.14
CA THR A 121 1.80 6.42 -17.95
C THR A 121 3.07 5.68 -17.57
N ARG A 122 2.93 4.36 -17.43
CA ARG A 122 3.96 3.47 -16.91
C ARG A 122 4.89 3.06 -18.05
N PRO A 123 6.19 2.81 -17.78
CA PRO A 123 7.09 2.33 -18.82
C PRO A 123 6.67 0.92 -19.27
N ALA A 124 6.80 0.63 -20.57
CA ALA A 124 6.51 -0.68 -21.11
C ALA A 124 7.49 -1.73 -20.56
N GLY A 125 7.00 -2.95 -20.30
CA GLY A 125 7.83 -4.07 -19.87
C GLY A 125 8.25 -4.07 -18.40
N VAL A 126 7.87 -3.06 -17.61
CA VAL A 126 8.16 -3.05 -16.17
C VAL A 126 7.23 -4.03 -15.44
N PRO A 127 7.76 -4.95 -14.61
CA PRO A 127 6.94 -5.90 -13.86
C PRO A 127 5.92 -5.21 -12.96
N THR A 128 4.78 -5.87 -12.76
CA THR A 128 3.72 -5.37 -11.87
C THR A 128 3.33 -6.37 -10.81
N PHE A 129 2.91 -5.86 -9.66
CA PHE A 129 2.36 -6.61 -8.54
C PHE A 129 0.96 -6.11 -8.25
N PHE A 130 -0.08 -6.89 -8.59
CA PHE A 130 -1.49 -6.49 -8.43
C PHE A 130 -1.81 -5.09 -9.01
N GLY A 131 -1.18 -4.73 -10.13
CA GLY A 131 -1.35 -3.42 -10.77
C GLY A 131 -0.47 -2.30 -10.20
N LEU A 132 0.44 -2.57 -9.26
CA LEU A 132 1.48 -1.63 -8.84
C LEU A 132 2.74 -1.89 -9.67
N VAL A 133 3.43 -0.85 -10.13
CA VAL A 133 4.66 -0.95 -10.93
C VAL A 133 5.85 -1.14 -10.01
N TYR A 134 6.76 -2.05 -10.35
CA TYR A 134 8.04 -2.21 -9.66
C TYR A 134 8.81 -0.90 -9.53
N ASP A 135 9.37 -0.67 -8.35
CA ASP A 135 10.18 0.49 -8.01
C ASP A 135 11.38 0.01 -7.18
N GLU A 136 12.59 0.21 -7.72
CA GLU A 136 13.84 -0.24 -7.10
C GLU A 136 14.15 0.55 -5.82
N ALA A 137 13.83 1.84 -5.80
CA ALA A 137 14.06 2.73 -4.67
C ALA A 137 12.76 3.50 -4.33
N PRO A 138 11.77 2.83 -3.72
CA PRO A 138 10.51 3.48 -3.40
C PRO A 138 10.71 4.74 -2.56
N VAL A 139 10.10 5.84 -3.03
CA VAL A 139 10.03 7.16 -2.39
C VAL A 139 11.28 8.03 -2.51
N TYR A 140 12.44 7.55 -2.05
CA TYR A 140 13.67 8.33 -2.03
C TYR A 140 14.72 7.67 -2.93
N PRO A 141 15.13 8.34 -4.02
CA PRO A 141 16.17 7.82 -4.92
C PRO A 141 17.58 8.32 -4.56
N ASP A 142 17.75 9.02 -3.44
CA ASP A 142 19.01 9.64 -3.04
C ASP A 142 19.19 9.61 -1.51
N PRO A 143 19.77 8.53 -0.96
CA PRO A 143 19.60 7.10 -1.25
C PRO A 143 18.36 6.48 -0.57
#